data_AF-A0A9E4SLL7-F1
#
_entry.id   AF-A0A9E4SLL7-F1
#
_cell.length_a   1.000
_cell.length_b   1.000
_cell.length_c   1.000
_cell.angle_alpha   90.00
_cell.angle_beta   90.00
_cell.angle_gamma   90.00
#
_symmetry.space_group_name_H-M   'P 1'
#
loop_
_entity.id
_entity.type
_entity.pdbx_description
1 polymer ?
#
loop_
_entity_poly.entity_id
_entity_poly.type
_entity_poly.pdbx_seq_one_letter_code
_entity_poly.pdbx_strand_id
1 'polypeptide(L)' 'MLESPVLKARRHAGATLVEAFGWSVPGSYSSAANEYAAVTQRFAVADRSYIGRLRINGNDAIDLLDRLTTNRLTD' A
#
# COMPACT_ATOMS: atom_id res chain seq x y z
N MET A 1 12.99 10.82 -7.24
CA MET A 1 12.06 10.01 -6.43
C MET A 1 10.66 10.32 -6.93
N LEU A 2 9.85 9.30 -7.20
CA LEU A 2 8.46 9.47 -7.63
C LEU A 2 7.59 9.91 -6.45
N GLU A 3 6.52 10.67 -6.72
CA GLU A 3 5.61 11.17 -5.69
C GLU A 3 4.20 10.64 -5.91
N SER A 4 3.53 10.20 -4.84
CA SER A 4 2.13 9.77 -4.93
C SER A 4 1.20 10.99 -5.12
N PRO A 5 0.01 10.81 -5.74
CA PRO A 5 -0.95 11.90 -5.92
C PRO A 5 -1.40 12.57 -4.61
N VAL A 6 -1.27 11.86 -3.48
CA VAL A 6 -1.70 12.32 -2.15
C VAL A 6 -0.54 12.82 -1.29
N LEU A 7 0.71 12.84 -1.80
CA LEU A 7 1.90 13.15 -1.00
C LEU A 7 1.83 14.55 -0.36
N LYS A 8 1.31 15.54 -1.08
CA LYS A 8 1.11 16.90 -0.55
C LYS A 8 0.22 16.90 0.69
N ALA A 9 -0.89 16.15 0.66
CA ALA A 9 -1.78 16.02 1.81
C ALA A 9 -1.08 15.31 2.99
N ARG A 10 -0.20 14.34 2.70
CA ARG A 10 0.55 13.63 3.74
C ARG A 10 1.59 14.51 4.42
N ARG A 11 2.31 15.34 3.64
CA ARG A 11 3.22 16.36 4.19
C ARG A 11 2.47 17.33 5.09
N HIS A 12 1.29 17.81 4.66
CA HIS A 12 0.46 18.71 5.47
C HIS A 12 -0.04 18.05 6.76
N ALA A 13 -0.30 16.73 6.73
CA ALA A 13 -0.66 15.94 7.90
C ALA A 13 0.53 15.58 8.82
N GLY A 14 1.72 16.14 8.58
CA GLY A 14 2.89 15.96 9.44
C GLY A 14 3.70 14.68 9.18
N ALA A 15 3.55 14.06 8.00
CA ALA A 15 4.34 12.88 7.65
C ALA A 15 5.84 13.22 7.59
N THR A 16 6.65 12.42 8.27
CA THR A 16 8.08 12.29 7.97
C THR A 16 8.21 11.32 6.79
N LEU A 17 8.82 11.79 5.70
CA LEU A 17 8.94 11.03 4.47
C LEU A 17 10.22 10.22 4.44
N VAL A 18 10.14 9.07 3.80
CA VAL A 18 11.26 8.17 3.51
C VAL A 18 11.25 7.82 2.03
N GLU A 19 12.39 7.31 1.56
CA GLU A 19 12.51 6.69 0.23
C GLU A 19 12.17 5.20 0.36
N ALA A 20 11.30 4.71 -0.51
CA ALA A 20 11.04 3.28 -0.68
C ALA A 20 10.71 2.95 -2.14
N PHE A 21 11.42 1.97 -2.72
CA PHE A 21 11.19 1.49 -4.10
C PHE A 21 11.24 2.59 -5.18
N GLY A 22 12.02 3.65 -4.96
CA GLY A 22 12.10 4.83 -5.83
C GLY A 22 11.03 5.89 -5.56
N TRP A 23 10.15 5.71 -4.57
CA TRP A 23 9.04 6.60 -4.22
C TRP A 23 9.27 7.34 -2.90
N SER A 24 8.76 8.57 -2.83
CA SER A 24 8.69 9.35 -1.59
C SER A 24 7.38 9.04 -0.90
N VAL A 25 7.46 8.37 0.25
CA VAL A 25 6.29 7.85 0.96
C VAL A 25 6.32 8.23 2.44
N PRO A 26 5.17 8.28 3.13
CA PRO A 26 5.14 8.48 4.58
C PRO A 26 5.84 7.32 5.30
N GLY A 27 6.88 7.62 6.05
CA GLY A 27 7.57 6.65 6.93
C GLY A 27 6.97 6.63 8.34
N SER A 28 6.57 7.80 8.85
CA SER A 28 5.82 7.93 10.11
C SER A 28 5.05 9.25 10.15
N TYR A 29 4.01 9.28 10.97
CA TYR A 29 3.25 10.48 11.38
C TYR A 29 3.43 10.77 12.87
N SER A 30 3.80 9.76 13.67
CA SER A 30 4.09 9.90 15.10
C SER A 30 5.15 8.88 15.56
N SER A 31 5.01 8.30 16.75
CA SER A 31 5.83 7.18 17.20
C SER A 31 5.26 5.85 16.70
N ALA A 32 6.13 4.85 16.51
CA ALA A 32 5.70 3.50 16.13
C ALA A 32 4.68 2.91 17.12
N ALA A 33 4.82 3.19 18.42
CA ALA A 33 3.88 2.75 19.44
C ALA A 33 2.48 3.38 19.27
N ASN A 34 2.42 4.68 18.96
CA ASN A 34 1.15 5.38 18.75
C ASN A 34 0.46 4.92 17.47
N GLU A 35 1.21 4.71 16.39
CA GLU A 35 0.66 4.20 15.12
C GLU A 35 0.20 2.74 15.25
N TYR A 36 0.92 1.92 16.01
CA TYR A 36 0.53 0.56 16.34
C TYR A 36 -0.75 0.54 17.20
N ALA A 37 -0.85 1.39 18.21
CA ALA A 37 -2.07 1.53 19.00
C ALA A 37 -3.25 1.98 18.13
N ALA A 38 -3.03 2.92 17.19
CA ALA A 38 -4.08 3.38 16.28
C ALA A 38 -4.61 2.26 15.38
N VAL A 39 -3.72 1.43 14.79
CA VAL A 39 -4.16 0.34 13.90
C VAL A 39 -4.83 -0.81 14.65
N THR A 40 -4.45 -1.07 15.89
CA THR A 40 -4.97 -2.20 16.68
C THR A 40 -6.22 -1.86 17.51
N GLN A 41 -6.39 -0.60 17.91
CA GLN A 41 -7.46 -0.19 18.83
C GLN A 41 -8.49 0.74 18.20
N ARG A 42 -8.20 1.30 17.01
CA ARG A 42 -9.08 2.27 16.34
C ARG A 42 -9.09 2.02 14.83
N PHE A 43 -8.47 2.90 14.06
CA PHE A 43 -8.34 2.82 12.62
C PHE A 43 -7.06 3.52 12.18
N ALA A 44 -6.54 3.11 11.03
CA ALA A 44 -5.40 3.74 10.39
C ALA A 44 -5.63 3.84 8.87
N VAL A 45 -5.03 4.84 8.24
CA VAL A 45 -5.07 5.03 6.78
C VAL A 45 -3.65 5.01 6.25
N ALA A 46 -3.34 4.06 5.38
CA ALA A 46 -2.04 3.94 4.73
C ALA A 46 -2.10 4.43 3.27
N ASP A 47 -1.11 5.22 2.84
CA ASP A 47 -0.90 5.49 1.42
C ASP A 47 -0.20 4.29 0.76
N ARG A 48 -0.89 3.63 -0.17
CA ARG A 48 -0.37 2.52 -0.98
C ARG A 48 -0.38 2.84 -2.47
N SER A 49 -0.49 4.12 -2.83
CA SER A 49 -0.62 4.56 -4.23
C SER A 49 0.61 4.20 -5.09
N TYR A 50 1.75 3.93 -4.46
CA TYR A 50 2.98 3.48 -5.12
C TYR A 50 2.96 1.97 -5.49
N ILE A 51 1.97 1.22 -5.02
CA ILE A 51 1.83 -0.21 -5.34
C ILE A 51 1.13 -0.36 -6.70
N GLY A 52 1.76 -1.10 -7.60
CA GLY A 52 1.18 -1.47 -8.89
C GLY A 52 -0.09 -2.28 -8.74
N ARG A 53 -1.07 -2.02 -9.61
CA ARG A 53 -2.33 -2.77 -9.68
C ARG A 53 -2.48 -3.36 -11.06
N LEU A 54 -2.72 -4.66 -11.14
CA LEU A 54 -2.97 -5.39 -12.37
C LEU A 54 -4.44 -5.78 -12.43
N ARG A 55 -5.07 -5.61 -13.59
CA ARG A 55 -6.44 -6.08 -13.87
C ARG A 55 -6.37 -7.13 -14.98
N ILE A 56 -6.87 -8.32 -14.70
CA ILE A 56 -6.86 -9.47 -15.60
C ILE A 56 -8.32 -9.79 -15.94
N ASN A 57 -8.63 -10.01 -17.21
CA ASN A 57 -9.99 -10.30 -17.69
C ASN A 57 -9.92 -11.40 -18.75
N GLY A 58 -11.01 -12.16 -18.90
CA GLY A 58 -11.11 -13.28 -19.84
C GLY A 58 -11.61 -14.55 -19.13
N ASN A 59 -12.05 -15.54 -19.90
CA ASN A 59 -12.63 -16.78 -19.37
C ASN A 59 -11.62 -17.56 -18.51
N ASP A 60 -10.32 -17.47 -18.84
CA ASP A 60 -9.26 -18.22 -18.19
C ASP A 60 -8.48 -17.39 -17.14
N ALA A 61 -9.02 -16.25 -16.71
CA ALA A 61 -8.31 -15.34 -15.79
C ALA A 61 -7.96 -16.00 -14.45
N ILE A 62 -8.87 -16.83 -13.90
CA ILE A 62 -8.64 -17.54 -12.63
C ILE A 62 -7.64 -18.68 -12.82
N ASP A 63 -7.75 -19.48 -13.89
CA ASP A 63 -6.77 -20.53 -14.21
C ASP A 63 -5.35 -19.98 -14.34
N LEU A 64 -5.19 -18.85 -15.05
CA LEU A 64 -3.91 -18.16 -15.16
C LEU A 64 -3.35 -17.74 -13.79
N LEU A 65 -4.18 -17.15 -12.94
CA LEU A 65 -3.75 -16.70 -11.60
C LEU A 65 -3.41 -17.88 -10.67
N ASP A 66 -4.11 -19.01 -10.80
CA ASP A 66 -3.83 -20.24 -10.05
C ASP A 66 -2.47 -20.83 -10.45
N ARG A 67 -2.10 -20.75 -11.73
CA ARG A 67 -0.78 -21.17 -12.22
C ARG A 67 0.36 -20.21 -11.86
N LEU A 68 0.08 -18.91 -11.74
CA LEU A 68 1.08 -17.88 -11.49
C LEU A 68 1.34 -17.62 -10.01
N THR A 69 0.42 -18.03 -9.13
CA THR A 69 0.53 -17.80 -7.70
C THR A 69 0.63 -19.13 -6.95
N THR A 70 1.16 -19.10 -5.73
CA THR A 70 1.24 -20.31 -4.89
C THR A 70 -0.03 -20.57 -4.10
N ASN A 71 -0.98 -19.63 -4.14
CA ASN A 71 -2.26 -19.77 -3.46
C ASN A 71 -3.26 -20.46 -4.40
N ARG A 72 -4.07 -21.37 -3.85
CA ARG A 72 -5.14 -22.02 -4.60
C ARG A 72 -6.34 -21.08 -4.73
N LEU A 73 -6.73 -20.79 -5.98
CA LEU A 73 -7.85 -19.93 -6.35
C LEU A 73 -9.03 -20.70 -6.94
N THR A 74 -8.82 -21.97 -7.29
CA THR A 74 -9.83 -22.90 -7.78
C THR A 74 -10.25 -23.86 -6.66
N ASP A 75 -11.53 -24.27 -6.62
CA ASP A 75 -12.04 -25.23 -5.60
C ASP A 75 -11.42 -26.62 -5.72
#